data_AF-A0A1L7VUA6-F1
#
_entry.id   AF-A0A1L7VUA6-F1
#
_cell.length_a   1.000
_cell.length_b   1.000
_cell.length_c   1.000
_cell.angle_alpha   90.00
_cell.angle_beta   90.00
_cell.angle_gamma   90.00
#
_symmetry.space_group_name_H-M   'P 1'
#
loop_
_entity.id
_entity.type
_entity.pdbx_description
1 polymer ?
#
loop_
_entity_poly.entity_id
_entity_poly.type
_entity_poly.pdbx_seq_one_letter_code
_entity_poly.pdbx_strand_id
1 'polypeptide(L)'
;MQNSSALGDACDWIPQMIMHKLSGSTERIDFLHFATVAARAALSLPAKIEDELEKTREKGTRHLNLETYAGHYWNTLYNFRIDVSVWNGRLYMTFQGTVNETYELRHYHHHSWTWNMSHDETAKQGRYPTRPWISYIVEFDCGENEEAQALLWKYDEEHPEPGVFVLEEGSRRAEDRN
;
A
#
# COMPACT_ATOMS: atom_id res chain seq x y z
N MET A 1 -11.86 -19.08 -1.80
CA MET A 1 -12.04 -17.65 -1.47
C MET A 1 -12.15 -17.52 0.03
N GLN A 2 -11.14 -16.95 0.66
CA GLN A 2 -11.14 -16.66 2.10
C GLN A 2 -11.57 -15.21 2.28
N ASN A 3 -12.74 -14.98 2.88
CA ASN A 3 -13.32 -13.64 3.08
C ASN A 3 -12.89 -13.01 4.42
N SER A 4 -11.87 -13.58 5.07
CA SER A 4 -11.32 -13.10 6.33
C SER A 4 -9.79 -13.24 6.31
N SER A 5 -9.09 -12.12 6.29
CA SER A 5 -7.65 -12.08 6.50
C SER A 5 -7.39 -12.20 8.00
N ALA A 6 -7.27 -13.44 8.48
CA ALA A 6 -6.88 -13.74 9.85
C ALA A 6 -5.35 -13.57 10.02
N LEU A 7 -4.81 -14.00 11.16
CA LEU A 7 -3.36 -14.01 11.43
C LEU A 7 -2.58 -15.06 10.61
N GLY A 8 -3.06 -15.44 9.43
CA GLY A 8 -2.40 -16.42 8.58
C GLY A 8 -3.34 -17.03 7.54
N ASP A 9 -2.75 -17.83 6.66
CA ASP A 9 -3.46 -18.51 5.58
C ASP A 9 -4.00 -19.87 6.02
N ALA A 10 -5.09 -19.86 6.80
CA ALA A 10 -5.74 -21.10 7.23
C ALA A 10 -6.17 -21.99 6.05
N CYS A 11 -6.53 -21.38 4.91
CA CYS A 11 -6.87 -22.10 3.69
C CYS A 11 -5.67 -22.81 3.06
N ASP A 12 -4.44 -22.40 3.33
CA ASP A 12 -3.24 -23.12 2.92
C ASP A 12 -2.82 -24.18 3.97
N TRP A 13 -2.82 -23.82 5.26
CA TRP A 13 -2.40 -24.72 6.34
C TRP A 13 -3.26 -25.99 6.44
N ILE A 14 -4.59 -25.87 6.31
CA ILE A 14 -5.50 -27.01 6.51
C ILE A 14 -5.37 -28.06 5.40
N PRO A 15 -5.42 -27.71 4.09
CA PRO A 15 -5.17 -28.67 3.02
C PRO A 15 -3.78 -29.30 3.08
N GLN A 16 -2.74 -28.53 3.38
CA GLN A 16 -1.38 -29.09 3.53
C GLN A 16 -1.32 -30.15 4.63
N MET A 17 -1.97 -29.90 5.77
CA MET A 17 -2.06 -30.87 6.86
C MET A 17 -2.82 -32.13 6.46
N ILE A 18 -3.95 -31.99 5.76
CA ILE A 18 -4.75 -33.13 5.27
C ILE A 18 -3.93 -33.95 4.26
N MET A 19 -3.31 -33.29 3.28
CA MET A 19 -2.48 -33.93 2.25
C MET A 19 -1.29 -34.67 2.87
N HIS A 20 -0.63 -34.07 3.88
CA HIS A 20 0.45 -34.71 4.62
C HIS A 20 -0.01 -35.99 5.33
N LYS A 21 -1.23 -36.01 5.87
CA LYS A 21 -1.80 -37.20 6.51
C LYS A 21 -2.20 -38.27 5.50
N LEU A 22 -2.81 -37.87 4.37
CA LEU A 22 -3.28 -38.80 3.35
C LEU A 22 -2.14 -39.41 2.52
N SER A 23 -1.00 -38.73 2.38
CA SER A 23 0.16 -39.25 1.64
C SER A 23 0.85 -40.44 2.32
N GLY A 24 0.50 -40.74 3.58
CA GLY A 24 1.16 -41.77 4.37
C GLY A 24 2.58 -41.38 4.79
N SER A 25 2.95 -40.09 4.70
CA SER A 25 4.26 -39.62 5.13
C SER A 25 4.50 -39.91 6.61
N THR A 26 5.67 -40.46 6.92
CA THR A 26 6.12 -40.71 8.29
C THR A 26 6.81 -39.49 8.91
N GLU A 27 7.06 -38.44 8.13
CA GLU A 27 7.66 -37.21 8.63
C GLU A 27 6.70 -36.48 9.58
N ARG A 28 7.25 -35.95 10.67
CA ARG A 28 6.47 -35.17 11.64
C ARG A 28 6.63 -33.69 11.32
N ILE A 29 5.61 -33.11 10.70
CA ILE A 29 5.52 -31.66 10.49
C ILE A 29 4.74 -31.05 11.66
N ASP A 30 5.32 -30.04 12.31
CA ASP A 30 4.68 -29.28 13.39
C ASP A 30 3.91 -28.08 12.82
N PHE A 31 2.74 -28.36 12.23
CA PHE A 31 1.86 -27.34 11.67
C PHE A 31 1.44 -26.28 12.71
N LEU A 32 1.28 -26.66 13.98
CA LEU A 32 0.92 -25.73 15.05
C LEU A 32 2.03 -24.71 15.27
N HIS A 33 3.28 -25.17 15.33
CA HIS A 33 4.43 -24.29 15.44
C HIS A 33 4.50 -23.30 14.26
N PHE A 34 4.40 -23.80 13.02
CA PHE A 34 4.46 -22.94 11.84
C PHE A 34 3.32 -21.91 11.79
N ALA A 35 2.08 -22.33 12.07
CA ALA A 35 0.94 -21.42 12.14
C ALA A 35 1.14 -20.36 13.23
N THR A 36 1.69 -20.74 14.40
CA THR A 36 1.98 -19.80 15.49
C THR A 36 3.06 -18.80 15.13
N VAL A 37 4.13 -19.24 14.46
CA VAL A 37 5.21 -18.36 13.98
C VAL A 37 4.68 -17.40 12.92
N ALA A 38 3.91 -17.89 11.95
CA ALA A 38 3.29 -17.08 10.91
C ALA A 38 2.36 -16.01 11.52
N ALA A 39 1.53 -16.38 12.49
CA ALA A 39 0.64 -15.45 13.17
C ALA A 39 1.37 -14.34 13.93
N ARG A 40 2.46 -14.68 14.62
CA ARG A 40 3.30 -13.67 15.28
C ARG A 40 3.99 -12.76 14.27
N ALA A 41 4.47 -13.32 13.16
CA ALA A 41 5.08 -12.54 12.10
C ALA A 41 4.08 -11.53 11.51
N ALA A 42 2.86 -11.98 11.20
CA ALA A 42 1.76 -11.16 10.70
C ALA A 42 1.45 -9.96 11.62
N LEU A 43 1.32 -10.21 12.93
CA LEU A 43 1.07 -9.17 13.93
C LEU A 43 2.21 -8.14 14.02
N SER A 44 3.45 -8.58 13.84
CA SER A 44 4.62 -7.69 13.94
C SER A 44 4.85 -6.83 12.70
N LEU A 45 4.27 -7.20 11.55
CA LEU A 45 4.65 -6.63 10.28
C LEU A 45 4.29 -5.14 10.14
N PRO A 46 3.10 -4.65 10.54
CA PRO A 46 2.80 -3.22 10.48
C PRO A 46 3.75 -2.37 11.32
N ALA A 47 4.14 -2.85 12.50
CA ALA A 47 5.12 -2.17 13.35
C ALA A 47 6.50 -2.12 12.70
N LYS A 48 6.94 -3.22 12.07
CA LYS A 48 8.20 -3.24 11.31
C LYS A 48 8.20 -2.28 10.13
N ILE A 49 7.08 -2.19 9.40
CA ILE A 49 6.94 -1.24 8.29
C ILE A 49 7.05 0.19 8.82
N GLU A 50 6.34 0.52 9.89
CA GLU A 50 6.40 1.84 10.53
C GLU A 50 7.82 2.18 11.02
N ASP A 51 8.49 1.22 11.66
CA ASP A 51 9.87 1.40 12.13
C ASP A 51 10.85 1.69 10.99
N GLU A 52 10.74 0.97 9.86
CA GLU A 52 11.61 1.20 8.70
C GLU A 52 11.31 2.54 8.01
N LEU A 53 10.03 2.92 7.92
CA LEU A 53 9.63 4.24 7.43
C LEU A 53 10.24 5.34 8.32
N GLU A 54 10.06 5.29 9.64
CA GLU A 54 10.55 6.33 10.52
C GLU A 54 12.09 6.40 10.56
N LYS A 55 12.79 5.27 10.44
CA LYS A 55 14.25 5.23 10.36
C LYS A 55 14.80 5.90 9.10
N THR A 56 14.12 5.74 7.96
CA THR A 56 14.60 6.23 6.66
C THR A 56 14.02 7.61 6.30
N ARG A 57 13.11 8.13 7.12
CA ARG A 57 12.50 9.45 6.96
C ARG A 57 13.50 10.58 7.16
N GLU A 58 13.43 11.58 6.27
CA GLU A 58 14.15 12.84 6.44
C GLU A 58 13.28 13.85 7.20
N LYS A 59 13.74 14.27 8.38
CA LYS A 59 12.98 15.15 9.28
C LYS A 59 13.13 16.62 8.91
N GLY A 60 12.08 17.40 9.14
CA GLY A 60 12.08 18.85 8.92
C GLY A 60 11.86 19.30 7.48
N THR A 61 11.59 18.37 6.57
CA THR A 61 11.20 18.65 5.19
C THR A 61 9.76 19.18 5.13
N ARG A 62 9.39 19.80 4.00
CA ARG A 62 8.07 20.39 3.78
C ARG A 62 7.49 19.90 2.46
N HIS A 63 6.17 19.83 2.40
CA HIS A 63 5.41 19.61 1.17
C HIS A 63 4.91 20.93 0.59
N LEU A 64 4.51 20.91 -0.68
CA LEU A 64 3.81 22.01 -1.34
C LEU A 64 2.36 22.10 -0.87
N ASN A 65 1.56 23.01 -1.43
CA ASN A 65 0.13 23.01 -1.16
C ASN A 65 -0.48 21.65 -1.55
N LEU A 66 -1.43 21.14 -0.76
CA LEU A 66 -2.01 19.81 -0.99
C LEU A 66 -2.68 19.70 -2.37
N GLU A 67 -3.31 20.79 -2.82
CA GLU A 67 -3.96 20.88 -4.13
C GLU A 67 -2.98 20.71 -5.30
N THR A 68 -1.69 20.96 -5.08
CA THR A 68 -0.64 20.72 -6.09
C THR A 68 -0.54 19.24 -6.45
N TYR A 69 -0.87 18.34 -5.52
CA TYR A 69 -0.78 16.88 -5.70
C TYR A 69 -2.11 16.26 -6.18
N ALA A 70 -3.20 17.01 -6.22
CA ALA A 70 -4.50 16.48 -6.59
C ALA A 70 -4.59 16.22 -8.10
N GLY A 71 -5.30 15.16 -8.50
CA GLY A 71 -5.53 14.82 -9.90
C GLY A 71 -5.67 13.33 -10.19
N HIS A 72 -5.75 13.00 -11.47
CA HIS A 72 -5.85 11.63 -11.98
C HIS A 72 -4.50 11.25 -12.60
N TYR A 73 -3.85 10.22 -12.07
CA TYR A 73 -2.54 9.78 -12.52
C TYR A 73 -2.66 8.42 -13.21
N TRP A 74 -2.36 8.36 -14.50
CA TRP A 74 -2.45 7.14 -15.30
C TRP A 74 -1.08 6.53 -15.51
N ASN A 75 -0.98 5.20 -15.38
CA ASN A 75 0.22 4.51 -15.83
C ASN A 75 0.39 4.62 -17.35
N THR A 76 1.60 4.33 -17.82
CA THR A 76 1.95 4.41 -19.25
C THR A 76 1.08 3.54 -20.17
N LEU A 77 0.51 2.46 -19.65
CA LEU A 77 -0.39 1.56 -20.39
C LEU A 77 -1.86 2.01 -20.37
N TYR A 78 -2.20 3.10 -19.65
CA TYR A 78 -3.57 3.60 -19.48
C TYR A 78 -4.58 2.54 -19.01
N ASN A 79 -4.11 1.58 -18.21
CA ASN A 79 -4.96 0.50 -17.66
C ASN A 79 -5.08 0.56 -16.13
N PHE A 80 -4.30 1.43 -15.48
CA PHE A 80 -4.37 1.67 -14.05
C PHE A 80 -4.26 3.17 -13.74
N ARG A 81 -5.25 3.67 -13.01
CA ARG A 81 -5.34 5.06 -12.56
C ARG A 81 -5.27 5.15 -11.04
N ILE A 82 -4.57 6.17 -10.57
CA ILE A 82 -4.51 6.60 -9.18
C ILE A 82 -5.15 7.98 -9.08
N ASP A 83 -6.21 8.09 -8.28
CA ASP A 83 -6.90 9.35 -8.03
C ASP A 83 -6.39 9.96 -6.73
N VAL A 84 -5.83 11.16 -6.80
CA VAL A 84 -5.36 11.90 -5.64
C VAL A 84 -6.31 13.07 -5.40
N SER A 85 -6.82 13.19 -4.18
CA SER A 85 -7.81 14.20 -3.81
C SER A 85 -7.53 14.79 -2.44
N VAL A 86 -7.98 16.03 -2.23
CA VAL A 86 -7.90 16.70 -0.93
C VAL A 86 -9.27 16.68 -0.28
N TRP A 87 -9.34 16.19 0.96
CA TRP A 87 -10.56 16.23 1.76
C TRP A 87 -10.22 16.59 3.21
N ASN A 88 -10.92 17.58 3.77
CA ASN A 88 -10.69 18.07 5.14
C ASN A 88 -9.22 18.41 5.44
N GLY A 89 -8.50 18.98 4.47
CA GLY A 89 -7.09 19.34 4.61
C GLY A 89 -6.13 18.14 4.69
N ARG A 90 -6.56 16.97 4.21
CA ARG A 90 -5.74 15.76 4.10
C ARG A 90 -5.75 15.26 2.66
N LEU A 91 -4.67 14.60 2.28
CA LEU A 91 -4.51 14.03 0.95
C LEU A 91 -4.96 12.57 0.97
N TYR A 92 -5.70 12.14 -0.05
CA TYR A 92 -6.19 10.78 -0.19
C TYR A 92 -5.85 10.24 -1.56
N MET A 93 -5.48 8.96 -1.60
CA MET A 93 -5.18 8.21 -2.82
C MET A 93 -6.24 7.13 -3.00
N THR A 94 -6.85 7.02 -4.18
CA THR A 94 -7.84 6.00 -4.52
C THR A 94 -7.42 5.25 -5.77
N PHE A 95 -7.39 3.92 -5.70
CA PHE A 95 -7.08 3.11 -6.87
C PHE A 95 -8.32 2.89 -7.75
N GLN A 96 -8.19 3.19 -9.05
CA GLN A 96 -9.22 2.95 -10.07
C GLN A 96 -10.60 3.54 -9.72
N GLY A 97 -10.65 4.67 -8.99
CA GLY A 97 -11.90 5.26 -8.50
C GLY A 97 -12.73 4.37 -7.56
N THR A 98 -12.15 3.30 -7.02
CA THR A 98 -12.83 2.35 -6.15
C THR A 98 -12.76 2.83 -4.71
N VAL A 99 -13.88 3.28 -4.13
CA VAL A 99 -13.95 3.86 -2.77
C VAL A 99 -13.38 2.95 -1.68
N ASN A 100 -13.50 1.63 -1.82
CA ASN A 100 -12.93 0.69 -0.86
C ASN A 100 -11.39 0.61 -0.95
N GLU A 101 -10.80 1.11 -2.04
CA GLU A 101 -9.36 1.22 -2.31
C GLU A 101 -8.87 2.66 -2.10
N THR A 102 -9.48 3.39 -1.17
CA THR A 102 -9.05 4.74 -0.75
C THR A 102 -8.16 4.67 0.50
N TYR A 103 -7.06 5.42 0.48
CA TYR A 103 -6.05 5.49 1.54
C TYR A 103 -5.71 6.94 1.87
N GLU A 104 -5.56 7.25 3.15
CA GLU A 104 -4.99 8.54 3.58
C GLU A 104 -3.49 8.57 3.27
N LEU A 105 -3.05 9.63 2.59
CA LEU A 105 -1.64 9.94 2.37
C LEU A 105 -1.14 10.83 3.51
N ARG A 106 -0.13 10.33 4.24
CA ARG A 106 0.54 11.07 5.32
C ARG A 106 1.90 11.54 4.84
N HIS A 107 2.23 12.81 5.12
CA HIS A 107 3.50 13.39 4.67
C HIS A 107 4.68 12.58 5.20
N TYR A 108 5.56 12.16 4.30
CA TYR A 108 6.74 11.38 4.63
C TYR A 108 7.97 12.29 4.65
N HIS A 109 8.53 12.65 3.50
CA HIS A 109 9.48 13.74 3.38
C HIS A 109 9.32 14.44 2.02
N HIS A 110 9.81 15.67 1.87
CA HIS A 110 9.77 16.40 0.59
C HIS A 110 8.39 16.32 -0.10
N HIS A 111 8.34 15.75 -1.30
CA HIS A 111 7.13 15.50 -2.09
C HIS A 111 6.68 14.04 -2.06
N SER A 112 7.05 13.29 -1.03
CA SER A 112 6.64 11.91 -0.84
C SER A 112 5.71 11.73 0.37
N TRP A 113 4.90 10.69 0.25
CA TRP A 113 3.79 10.41 1.15
C TRP A 113 3.74 8.91 1.41
N THR A 114 3.32 8.55 2.63
CA THR A 114 3.08 7.16 3.01
C THR A 114 1.60 6.86 3.16
N TRP A 115 1.21 5.64 2.81
CA TRP A 115 -0.16 5.13 2.85
C TRP A 115 -0.30 3.80 3.61
N ASN A 116 0.72 3.39 4.38
CA ASN A 116 0.61 2.20 5.24
C ASN A 116 -0.56 2.33 6.22
N MET A 117 -1.13 1.21 6.64
CA MET A 117 -2.26 1.16 7.58
C MET A 117 -1.89 0.33 8.80
N SER A 118 -2.62 0.54 9.89
CA SER A 118 -2.53 -0.35 11.04
C SER A 118 -3.00 -1.78 10.68
N HIS A 119 -2.63 -2.75 11.51
CA HIS A 119 -3.13 -4.12 11.39
C HIS A 119 -4.67 -4.15 11.33
N ASP A 120 -5.33 -3.45 12.25
CA ASP A 120 -6.78 -3.52 12.41
C ASP A 120 -7.53 -2.89 11.24
N GLU A 121 -6.99 -1.82 10.65
CA GLU A 121 -7.53 -1.22 9.43
C GLU A 121 -7.38 -2.16 8.24
N THR A 122 -6.19 -2.75 8.09
CA THR A 122 -5.89 -3.72 7.03
C THR A 122 -6.81 -4.94 7.14
N ALA A 123 -6.99 -5.46 8.36
CA ALA A 123 -7.87 -6.60 8.64
C ALA A 123 -9.36 -6.27 8.41
N LYS A 124 -9.83 -5.07 8.80
CA LYS A 124 -11.21 -4.60 8.52
C LYS A 124 -11.50 -4.54 7.02
N GLN A 125 -10.50 -4.23 6.21
CA GLN A 125 -10.60 -4.21 4.76
C GLN A 125 -10.36 -5.58 4.10
N GLY A 126 -10.16 -6.64 4.90
CA GLY A 126 -9.86 -7.99 4.40
C GLY A 126 -8.51 -8.08 3.70
N ARG A 127 -7.59 -7.15 3.95
CA ARG A 127 -6.26 -7.11 3.33
C ARG A 127 -5.24 -7.82 4.20
N TYR A 128 -4.12 -8.20 3.60
CA TYR A 128 -2.96 -8.70 4.30
C TYR A 128 -1.75 -7.87 3.85
N PRO A 129 -0.97 -7.26 4.76
CA PRO A 129 0.20 -6.51 4.36
C PRO A 129 1.25 -7.50 3.87
N THR A 130 1.46 -7.57 2.57
CA THR A 130 2.46 -8.46 1.95
C THR A 130 3.66 -7.70 1.40
N ARG A 131 3.56 -6.38 1.31
CA ARG A 131 4.53 -5.53 0.61
C ARG A 131 5.67 -5.09 1.53
N PRO A 132 6.89 -4.88 1.02
CA PRO A 132 7.97 -4.24 1.76
C PRO A 132 7.60 -2.78 2.09
N TRP A 133 8.31 -2.20 3.07
CA TRP A 133 8.06 -0.83 3.53
C TRP A 133 8.12 0.21 2.40
N ILE A 134 9.04 0.04 1.43
CA ILE A 134 9.23 0.97 0.31
C ILE A 134 7.99 1.10 -0.59
N SER A 135 7.19 0.03 -0.69
CA SER A 135 5.96 0.05 -1.50
C SER A 135 4.83 0.85 -0.86
N TYR A 136 4.97 1.24 0.40
CA TYR A 136 4.01 2.14 1.05
C TYR A 136 4.35 3.62 0.85
N ILE A 137 5.39 3.94 0.08
CA ILE A 137 5.75 5.31 -0.27
C ILE A 137 5.31 5.59 -1.71
N VAL A 138 4.71 6.75 -1.92
CA VAL A 138 4.52 7.37 -3.23
C VAL A 138 5.24 8.69 -3.26
N GLU A 139 5.85 9.03 -4.40
CA GLU A 139 6.58 10.28 -4.59
C GLU A 139 6.00 11.05 -5.76
N PHE A 140 5.87 12.37 -5.61
CA PHE A 140 5.39 13.24 -6.68
C PHE A 140 6.55 13.98 -7.33
N ASP A 141 6.71 13.82 -8.63
CA ASP A 141 7.62 14.62 -9.43
C ASP A 141 6.97 16.00 -9.69
N CYS A 142 7.47 17.01 -8.98
CA CYS A 142 6.93 18.37 -9.03
C CYS A 142 7.64 19.29 -10.02
N GLY A 143 8.67 18.82 -10.73
CA GLY A 143 9.44 19.61 -11.69
C GLY A 143 9.94 20.96 -11.16
N GLU A 144 10.36 21.85 -12.07
CA GLU A 144 10.83 23.20 -11.70
C GLU A 144 9.70 24.17 -11.36
N ASN A 145 8.47 23.89 -11.82
CA ASN A 145 7.31 24.76 -11.64
C ASN A 145 6.59 24.53 -10.31
N GLU A 146 7.10 23.67 -9.43
CA GLU A 146 6.44 23.27 -8.19
C GLU A 146 5.01 22.73 -8.44
N GLU A 147 4.84 21.96 -9.52
CA GLU A 147 3.58 21.34 -9.91
C GLU A 147 3.75 19.85 -10.16
N ALA A 148 3.00 19.01 -9.44
CA ALA A 148 3.11 17.55 -9.55
C ALA A 148 2.66 17.02 -10.93
N GLN A 149 3.61 16.66 -11.79
CA GLN A 149 3.34 16.15 -13.14
C GLN A 149 3.22 14.63 -13.18
N ALA A 150 3.89 13.94 -12.25
CA ALA A 150 3.84 12.49 -12.15
C ALA A 150 3.85 12.01 -10.70
N LEU A 151 3.32 10.80 -10.51
CA LEU A 151 3.41 10.02 -9.29
C LEU A 151 4.27 8.79 -9.57
N LEU A 152 5.29 8.60 -8.75
CA LEU A 152 6.23 7.48 -8.78
C LEU A 152 5.88 6.51 -7.65
N TRP A 153 5.72 5.23 -7.97
CA TRP A 153 5.37 4.22 -6.99
C TRP A 153 6.09 2.90 -7.22
N LYS A 154 6.89 2.46 -6.24
CA LYS A 154 7.53 1.15 -6.25
C LYS A 154 6.59 0.07 -5.70
N TYR A 155 5.55 -0.26 -6.48
CA TYR A 155 4.57 -1.29 -6.10
C TYR A 155 5.11 -2.72 -6.25
N ASP A 156 6.11 -2.92 -7.09
CA ASP A 156 6.79 -4.20 -7.29
C ASP A 156 8.24 -4.06 -6.85
N GLU A 157 8.64 -4.87 -5.88
CA GLU A 157 9.99 -4.83 -5.31
C GLU A 157 11.04 -5.45 -6.23
N GLU A 158 10.60 -6.37 -7.10
CA GLU A 158 11.46 -7.02 -8.09
C GLU A 158 11.71 -6.11 -9.30
N HIS A 159 10.84 -5.10 -9.51
CA HIS A 159 11.06 -4.09 -10.54
C HIS A 159 12.12 -3.08 -10.09
N PRO A 160 13.17 -2.84 -10.90
CA PRO A 160 14.27 -1.96 -10.50
C PRO A 160 13.78 -0.52 -10.29
N GLU A 161 12.98 -0.03 -11.24
CA GLU A 161 12.46 1.33 -11.27
C GLU A 161 11.05 1.41 -10.68
N PRO A 162 10.65 2.57 -10.12
CA PRO A 162 9.26 2.78 -9.76
C PRO A 162 8.35 2.82 -11.00
N GLY A 163 7.10 2.42 -10.84
CA GLY A 163 6.09 2.69 -11.84
C GLY A 163 5.81 4.19 -11.92
N VAL A 164 5.69 4.70 -13.15
CA VAL A 164 5.40 6.11 -13.42
C VAL A 164 3.94 6.26 -13.79
N PHE A 165 3.25 7.16 -13.09
CA PHE A 165 1.86 7.54 -13.35
C PHE A 165 1.82 9.02 -13.71
N VAL A 166 1.41 9.35 -14.93
CA VAL A 166 1.40 10.71 -15.46
C VAL A 166 0.05 11.35 -15.18
N LEU A 167 0.06 12.61 -14.77
CA LEU A 167 -1.14 13.40 -14.55
C LEU A 167 -1.94 13.54 -15.87
N GLU A 168 -3.24 13.30 -15.79
CA GLU A 168 -4.18 13.54 -16.87
C GLU A 168 -4.42 15.04 -17.08
N GLU A 169 -4.39 15.49 -18.33
CA GLU A 169 -4.64 16.89 -18.65
C GLU A 169 -6.03 17.34 -18.17
N GLY A 170 -6.07 18.43 -17.40
CA GLY A 170 -7.31 19.01 -16.89
C GLY A 170 -7.89 18.36 -15.63
N SER A 171 -7.29 17.28 -15.11
CA SER A 171 -7.84 16.56 -13.94
C SER A 171 -7.69 17.28 -12.60
N ARG A 172 -6.86 18.32 -12.52
CA ARG A 172 -6.65 19.09 -11.26
C ARG A 172 -7.87 19.90 -10.84
N ARG A 173 -8.89 20.02 -11.69
CA ARG A 173 -10.13 20.72 -11.36
C ARG A 173 -11.03 19.76 -10.59
N ALA A 174 -11.14 19.99 -9.29
CA ALA A 174 -12.18 19.39 -8.48
C ALA A 174 -13.54 19.69 -9.12
N GLU A 175 -14.23 18.65 -9.58
CA GLU A 175 -15.69 18.70 -9.60
C GLU A 175 -16.11 18.86 -8.14
N ASP A 176 -16.57 20.05 -7.78
CA ASP A 176 -17.36 20.28 -6.56
C ASP A 176 -18.57 19.34 -6.61
N ARG A 177 -18.43 18.13 -6.05
CA ARG A 177 -19.55 17.22 -5.85
C ARG A 177 -20.35 17.72 -4.65
N ASN A 178 -21.36 18.51 -5.00
CA ASN A 178 -22.51 18.93 -4.20
C ASN A 178 -23.22 17.74 -3.53
#